data_AF-C6BQ31-F1
#
_entry.id   AF-C6BQ31-F1
#
_cell.length_a   1.000
_cell.length_b   1.000
_cell.length_c   1.000
_cell.angle_alpha   90.00
_cell.angle_beta   90.00
_cell.angle_gamma   90.00
#
_symmetry.space_group_name_H-M   'P 1'
#
loop_
_entity.id
_entity.type
_entity.pdbx_description
1 polymer ?
#
loop_
_entity_poly.entity_id
_entity_poly.type
_entity_poly.pdbx_seq_one_letter_code
_entity_poly.pdbx_strand_id
1 'polypeptide(L)'
;MTRPLIVLGDKTTHGGTVITADMTSTTHGKAMARIGDMTVCPKCKGTFPISEATSIVSDSGGRGYARHLDGTACGAKLLASQSLTTSTDEGKGTGDGSLAPAAGLAAAIAAPTLSGVCLSCLVKAAASGGATVVRG
;
A
#
# COMPACT_ATOMS: atom_id res chain seq x y z
N MET A 1 -4.42 -14.09 -18.00
CA MET A 1 -5.00 -12.86 -17.39
C MET A 1 -4.19 -12.48 -16.17
N THR A 2 -3.60 -11.29 -16.20
CA THR A 2 -2.57 -10.80 -15.28
C THR A 2 -3.19 -10.30 -13.97
N ARG A 3 -3.09 -11.05 -12.87
CA ARG A 3 -3.63 -10.63 -11.56
C ARG A 3 -2.51 -10.07 -10.67
N PRO A 4 -2.66 -8.83 -10.14
CA PRO A 4 -1.66 -8.28 -9.24
C PRO A 4 -1.66 -8.98 -7.88
N LEU A 5 -0.48 -8.98 -7.25
CA LEU A 5 -0.24 -9.52 -5.93
C LEU A 5 -0.67 -8.52 -4.85
N ILE A 6 -1.15 -9.07 -3.72
CA ILE A 6 -1.56 -8.31 -2.55
C ILE A 6 -0.35 -8.05 -1.66
N VAL A 7 -0.25 -6.83 -1.15
CA VAL A 7 0.82 -6.41 -0.23
C VAL A 7 0.28 -5.91 1.10
N LEU A 8 1.18 -5.80 2.07
CA LEU A 8 0.89 -5.19 3.36
C LEU A 8 0.25 -3.80 3.19
N GLY A 9 -0.87 -3.57 3.88
CA GLY A 9 -1.62 -2.31 3.80
C GLY A 9 -2.71 -2.26 2.71
N ASP A 10 -2.83 -3.29 1.88
CA ASP A 10 -3.91 -3.40 0.89
C ASP A 10 -5.28 -3.50 1.55
N LYS A 11 -6.31 -3.08 0.81
CA LYS A 11 -7.68 -3.00 1.32
C LYS A 11 -8.49 -4.24 1.00
N THR A 12 -9.58 -4.44 1.72
CA THR A 12 -10.59 -5.44 1.38
C THR A 12 -11.90 -4.78 0.97
N THR A 13 -12.76 -5.52 0.26
CA THR A 13 -14.12 -5.06 -0.10
C THR A 13 -15.01 -4.73 1.10
N HIS A 14 -14.64 -5.20 2.29
CA HIS A 14 -15.30 -4.86 3.53
C HIS A 14 -14.77 -3.56 4.16
N GLY A 15 -13.86 -2.85 3.50
CA GLY A 15 -13.17 -1.67 4.05
C GLY A 15 -12.04 -2.04 5.02
N GLY A 16 -11.66 -3.32 5.05
CA GLY A 16 -10.59 -3.84 5.87
C GLY A 16 -9.20 -3.55 5.32
N THR A 17 -8.18 -3.98 6.07
CA THR A 17 -6.78 -3.81 5.66
C THR A 17 -5.95 -5.04 6.00
N VAL A 18 -5.01 -5.41 5.14
CA VAL A 18 -4.02 -6.47 5.40
C VAL A 18 -2.99 -5.97 6.41
N ILE A 19 -2.81 -6.71 7.51
CA ILE A 19 -1.96 -6.30 8.64
C ILE A 19 -0.70 -7.16 8.82
N THR A 20 -0.67 -8.36 8.27
CA THR A 20 0.53 -9.20 8.23
C THR A 20 0.85 -9.59 6.81
N ALA A 21 2.14 -9.75 6.54
CA ALA A 21 2.65 -10.14 5.25
C ALA A 21 4.03 -10.78 5.43
N ASP A 22 4.56 -11.35 4.36
CA ASP A 22 5.89 -11.92 4.36
C ASP A 22 6.99 -10.88 4.17
N MET A 23 7.83 -10.71 5.18
CA MET A 23 9.00 -9.82 5.06
C MET A 23 10.13 -10.46 4.26
N THR A 24 10.16 -11.79 4.09
CA THR A 24 11.19 -12.44 3.26
C THR A 24 10.95 -12.23 1.76
N SER A 25 9.69 -12.10 1.37
CA SER A 25 9.30 -11.87 -0.02
C SER A 25 8.67 -10.50 -0.17
N THR A 26 9.53 -9.54 -0.47
CA THR A 26 9.12 -8.16 -0.74
C THR A 26 9.10 -7.89 -2.22
N THR A 27 8.19 -7.01 -2.62
CA THR A 27 8.12 -6.50 -3.97
C THR A 27 7.99 -4.99 -3.92
N HIS A 28 8.93 -4.32 -4.59
CA HIS A 28 9.10 -2.87 -4.54
C HIS A 28 9.15 -2.30 -3.11
N GLY A 29 9.79 -3.04 -2.19
CA GLY A 29 9.94 -2.65 -0.78
C GLY A 29 8.70 -2.89 0.09
N LYS A 30 7.64 -3.53 -0.43
CA LYS A 30 6.47 -3.93 0.35
C LYS A 30 6.41 -5.44 0.50
N ALA A 31 6.11 -5.90 1.72
CA ALA A 31 5.91 -7.31 2.01
C ALA A 31 4.67 -7.86 1.30
N MET A 32 4.80 -9.03 0.66
CA MET A 32 3.70 -9.70 -0.04
C MET A 32 2.87 -10.55 0.92
N ALA A 33 1.55 -10.46 0.80
CA ALA A 33 0.64 -11.26 1.60
C ALA A 33 0.51 -12.68 1.04
N ARG A 34 0.49 -13.68 1.93
CA ARG A 34 0.37 -15.11 1.64
C ARG A 34 -0.91 -15.68 2.24
N ILE A 35 -1.22 -16.93 1.87
CA ILE A 35 -2.22 -17.73 2.59
C ILE A 35 -1.88 -17.76 4.08
N GLY A 36 -2.88 -17.48 4.91
CA GLY A 36 -2.76 -17.43 6.36
C GLY A 36 -2.40 -16.05 6.93
N ASP A 37 -2.05 -15.07 6.10
CA ASP A 37 -1.85 -13.70 6.58
C ASP A 37 -3.15 -13.06 7.05
N MET A 38 -3.06 -12.21 8.07
CA MET A 38 -4.19 -11.64 8.76
C MET A 38 -4.65 -10.32 8.13
N THR A 39 -5.97 -10.17 8.09
CA THR A 39 -6.65 -8.96 7.61
C THR A 39 -7.61 -8.47 8.69
N VAL A 40 -7.67 -7.17 8.91
CA VAL A 40 -8.65 -6.55 9.81
C VAL A 40 -9.89 -6.24 9.01
N CYS A 41 -11.05 -6.70 9.46
CA CYS A 41 -12.34 -6.43 8.82
C CYS A 41 -13.23 -5.57 9.74
N PRO A 42 -13.51 -4.30 9.40
CA PRO A 42 -14.36 -3.45 10.23
C PRO A 42 -15.84 -3.87 10.19
N LYS A 43 -16.30 -4.48 9.08
CA LYS A 43 -17.68 -5.01 8.98
C LYS A 43 -17.91 -6.21 9.89
N CYS A 44 -16.96 -7.15 9.92
CA CYS A 44 -17.04 -8.37 10.73
C CYS A 44 -16.44 -8.19 12.14
N LYS A 45 -15.91 -7.00 12.46
CA LYS A 45 -15.30 -6.63 13.75
C LYS A 45 -14.28 -7.63 14.27
N GLY A 46 -13.33 -8.02 13.42
CA GLY A 46 -12.31 -9.01 13.79
C GLY A 46 -11.16 -9.09 12.80
N THR A 47 -10.19 -9.94 13.13
CA THR A 47 -9.07 -10.30 12.26
C THR A 47 -9.32 -11.66 11.62
N PHE A 48 -9.14 -11.74 10.30
CA PHE A 48 -9.41 -12.95 9.53
C PHE A 48 -8.23 -13.28 8.61
N PRO A 49 -7.81 -14.55 8.57
CA PRO A 49 -6.75 -14.98 7.68
C PRO A 49 -7.22 -14.98 6.21
N ILE A 50 -6.26 -14.83 5.30
CA ILE A 50 -6.46 -15.08 3.87
C ILE A 50 -6.59 -16.59 3.67
N SER A 51 -7.76 -17.03 3.20
CA SER A 51 -8.09 -18.46 3.06
C SER A 51 -7.89 -18.98 1.64
N GLU A 52 -8.05 -18.12 0.64
CA GLU A 52 -7.90 -18.47 -0.76
C GLU A 52 -6.68 -17.73 -1.31
N ALA A 53 -5.73 -18.44 -1.93
CA ALA A 53 -4.79 -17.83 -2.85
C ALA A 53 -4.50 -18.78 -4.00
N THR A 54 -4.91 -18.41 -5.21
CA THR A 54 -4.69 -19.24 -6.41
C THR A 54 -3.45 -18.74 -7.15
N SER A 55 -2.31 -18.58 -6.51
CA SER A 55 -1.09 -18.13 -7.19
C SER A 55 -0.28 -19.30 -7.75
N ILE A 56 0.38 -19.06 -8.88
CA ILE A 56 1.43 -19.94 -9.42
C ILE A 56 2.74 -19.77 -8.62
N VAL A 57 2.91 -18.59 -8.01
CA VAL A 57 4.06 -18.27 -7.17
C VAL A 57 3.77 -18.73 -5.75
N SER A 58 4.65 -19.57 -5.22
CA SER A 58 4.61 -20.08 -3.85
C SER A 58 5.90 -19.69 -3.13
N ASP A 59 5.80 -19.44 -1.84
CA ASP A 59 6.95 -19.25 -0.96
C ASP A 59 7.78 -20.55 -0.83
N SER A 60 9.00 -20.46 -0.29
CA SER A 60 9.85 -21.63 -0.01
C SER A 60 9.18 -22.66 0.92
N GLY A 61 8.20 -22.21 1.72
CA GLY A 61 7.34 -23.06 2.56
C GLY A 61 6.07 -23.59 1.87
N GLY A 62 5.91 -23.43 0.55
CA GLY A 62 4.77 -23.93 -0.22
C GLY A 62 3.46 -23.13 -0.06
N ARG A 63 3.50 -21.97 0.61
CA ARG A 63 2.33 -21.09 0.77
C ARG A 63 2.18 -20.18 -0.45
N GLY A 64 1.00 -20.19 -1.08
CA GLY A 64 0.68 -19.30 -2.19
C GLY A 64 0.58 -17.83 -1.77
N TYR A 65 0.96 -16.93 -2.66
CA TYR A 65 0.75 -15.49 -2.51
C TYR A 65 -0.66 -15.07 -2.90
N ALA A 66 -1.26 -14.20 -2.09
CA ALA A 66 -2.60 -13.68 -2.36
C ALA A 66 -2.60 -12.72 -3.55
N ARG A 67 -3.62 -12.82 -4.39
CA ARG A 67 -3.83 -12.00 -5.59
C ARG A 67 -5.10 -11.16 -5.49
N HIS A 68 -5.23 -10.18 -6.36
CA HIS A 68 -6.41 -9.35 -6.46
C HIS A 68 -7.68 -10.17 -6.68
N LEU A 69 -8.70 -9.99 -5.83
CA LEU A 69 -9.96 -10.73 -5.76
C LEU A 69 -9.88 -12.12 -5.11
N ASP A 70 -8.79 -12.43 -4.42
CA ASP A 70 -8.75 -13.61 -3.55
C ASP A 70 -9.57 -13.39 -2.27
N GLY A 71 -10.08 -14.50 -1.71
CA GLY A 71 -10.97 -14.51 -0.55
C GLY A 71 -10.26 -14.60 0.79
N THR A 72 -10.81 -13.90 1.77
CA THR A 72 -10.49 -14.03 3.20
C THR A 72 -11.49 -14.93 3.90
N ALA A 73 -11.14 -15.46 5.07
CA ALA A 73 -12.02 -16.34 5.85
C ALA A 73 -13.36 -15.69 6.25
N CYS A 74 -13.43 -14.35 6.32
CA CYS A 74 -14.69 -13.63 6.55
C CYS A 74 -15.56 -13.43 5.31
N GLY A 75 -15.11 -13.89 4.13
CA GLY A 75 -15.78 -13.69 2.85
C GLY A 75 -15.45 -12.36 2.15
N ALA A 76 -14.62 -11.49 2.76
CA ALA A 76 -14.15 -10.28 2.08
C ALA A 76 -13.15 -10.64 0.97
N LYS A 77 -13.12 -9.82 -0.09
CA LYS A 77 -12.20 -9.98 -1.22
C LYS A 77 -11.07 -8.96 -1.13
N LEU A 78 -9.86 -9.37 -1.48
CA LEU A 78 -8.65 -8.54 -1.42
C LEU A 78 -8.57 -7.60 -2.63
N LEU A 79 -8.29 -6.33 -2.36
CA LEU A 79 -8.16 -5.27 -3.36
C LEU A 79 -6.70 -4.85 -3.41
N ALA A 80 -6.01 -5.19 -4.51
CA ALA A 80 -4.63 -4.78 -4.71
C ALA A 80 -4.60 -3.27 -4.92
N SER A 81 -3.78 -2.56 -4.14
CA SER A 81 -3.57 -1.12 -4.35
C SER A 81 -2.58 -0.85 -5.49
N GLN A 82 -1.88 -1.86 -5.97
CA GLN A 82 -0.83 -1.76 -6.98
C GLN A 82 -1.00 -2.81 -8.08
N SER A 83 -0.82 -2.40 -9.33
CA SER A 83 -0.82 -3.27 -10.51
C SER A 83 0.59 -3.64 -10.98
N LEU A 84 1.61 -3.38 -10.16
CA LEU A 84 3.02 -3.34 -10.59
C LEU A 84 3.64 -4.74 -10.72
N THR A 85 3.29 -5.65 -9.80
CA THR A 85 3.69 -7.06 -9.91
C THR A 85 2.51 -7.94 -10.13
N THR A 86 2.57 -8.56 -11.28
CA THR A 86 1.49 -9.36 -11.77
C THR A 86 2.04 -10.72 -12.17
N SER A 87 1.38 -11.76 -11.66
CA SER A 87 1.70 -13.12 -12.06
C SER A 87 0.91 -13.40 -13.33
N THR A 88 1.59 -13.48 -14.47
CA THR A 88 1.05 -14.07 -15.70
C THR A 88 1.44 -15.53 -15.80
N ASP A 89 0.55 -16.34 -16.36
CA ASP A 89 0.84 -17.69 -16.80
C ASP A 89 1.68 -17.73 -18.10
N GLU A 90 1.86 -16.59 -18.77
CA GLU A 90 2.73 -16.44 -19.95
C GLU A 90 3.72 -15.27 -19.79
N GLY A 91 5.00 -15.53 -20.07
CA GLY A 91 6.11 -14.62 -19.78
C GLY A 91 6.23 -13.44 -20.75
N LYS A 92 6.38 -12.22 -20.20
CA LYS A 92 7.16 -11.09 -20.76
C LYS A 92 7.19 -9.94 -19.73
N GLY A 93 8.24 -9.87 -18.91
CA GLY A 93 8.49 -8.72 -18.06
C GLY A 93 8.97 -7.53 -18.91
N THR A 94 8.15 -6.50 -19.04
CA THR A 94 8.60 -5.17 -19.48
C THR A 94 8.31 -4.23 -18.32
N GLY A 95 9.35 -3.95 -17.54
CA GLY A 95 9.28 -3.05 -16.39
C GLY A 95 9.42 -1.61 -16.88
N ASP A 96 8.29 -0.92 -17.00
CA ASP A 96 8.24 0.54 -17.09
C ASP A 96 7.11 1.00 -16.16
N GLY A 97 7.49 1.42 -14.96
CA GLY A 97 6.57 1.85 -13.91
C GLY A 97 7.20 2.99 -13.11
N SER A 98 7.01 4.19 -13.66
CA SER A 98 7.45 5.49 -13.17
C SER A 98 7.62 5.62 -11.65
N LEU A 99 8.74 6.25 -11.30
CA LEU A 99 9.10 6.84 -10.01
C LEU A 99 7.88 7.41 -9.26
N ALA A 100 7.72 6.98 -8.02
CA ALA A 100 7.20 7.83 -6.96
C ALA A 100 8.10 7.65 -5.72
N PRO A 101 8.82 8.69 -5.26
CA PRO A 101 9.60 8.58 -4.05
C PRO A 101 8.66 8.38 -2.87
N ALA A 102 8.87 7.32 -2.09
CA ALA A 102 8.29 7.17 -0.78
C ALA A 102 8.98 8.14 0.20
N ALA A 103 8.64 9.42 0.08
CA ALA A 103 8.91 10.46 1.07
C ALA A 103 7.64 11.30 1.20
N GLY A 104 6.63 10.73 1.86
CA GLY A 104 5.31 11.36 1.99
C GLY A 104 4.63 11.08 3.34
N LEU A 105 5.38 10.65 4.35
CA LEU A 105 4.85 10.52 5.71
C LEU A 105 5.48 11.58 6.62
N ALA A 106 5.13 12.85 6.39
CA ALA A 106 5.14 13.92 7.40
C ALA A 106 4.57 15.21 6.80
N ALA A 107 3.25 15.40 6.87
CA ALA A 107 2.60 16.71 7.01
C ALA A 107 1.08 16.52 7.05
N ALA A 108 0.60 15.87 8.11
CA ALA A 108 -0.66 16.31 8.66
C ALA A 108 -0.51 17.79 9.09
N ILE A 109 -1.61 18.52 9.09
CA ILE A 109 -1.83 19.87 9.64
C ILE A 109 -1.35 21.10 8.85
N ALA A 110 -1.81 21.27 7.62
CA ALA A 110 -1.98 22.63 7.05
C ALA A 110 -3.37 23.17 7.42
N ALA A 111 -3.56 23.50 8.70
CA ALA A 111 -4.60 24.44 9.08
C ALA A 111 -4.23 25.83 8.54
N PRO A 112 -5.18 26.68 8.10
CA PRO A 112 -4.90 28.07 7.80
C PRO A 112 -4.47 28.74 9.10
N THR A 113 -3.16 28.99 9.28
CA THR A 113 -2.73 29.79 10.42
C THR A 113 -3.17 31.22 10.15
N LEU A 114 -4.06 31.69 11.01
CA LEU A 114 -4.61 33.04 11.10
C LEU A 114 -3.51 34.07 11.49
N SER A 115 -2.35 33.99 10.85
CA SER A 115 -1.13 34.68 11.26
C SER A 115 -0.81 35.90 10.40
N GLY A 116 -1.60 36.23 9.37
CA GLY A 116 -1.34 37.41 8.53
C GLY A 116 -0.01 37.32 7.76
N VAL A 117 0.48 36.11 7.50
CA VAL A 117 1.66 35.88 6.65
C VAL A 117 1.20 35.57 5.23
N CYS A 118 1.72 36.30 4.26
CA CYS A 118 1.48 36.07 2.84
C CYS A 118 1.93 34.65 2.44
N LEU A 119 1.06 33.93 1.73
CA LEU A 119 1.39 32.61 1.17
C LEU A 119 2.65 32.66 0.31
N SER A 120 2.82 33.73 -0.46
CA SER A 120 4.03 33.98 -1.27
C SER A 120 5.29 34.16 -0.43
N CYS A 121 5.20 34.77 0.75
CA CYS A 121 6.32 34.98 1.66
C CYS A 121 6.77 33.67 2.31
N LEU A 122 5.81 32.80 2.62
CA LEU A 122 6.06 31.48 3.17
C LEU A 122 6.71 30.55 2.14
N VAL A 123 6.23 30.59 0.89
CA VAL A 123 6.84 29.85 -0.23
C VAL A 123 8.27 30.34 -0.51
N LYS A 124 8.52 31.65 -0.42
CA LYS A 124 9.87 32.21 -0.66
C LYS A 124 10.85 31.91 0.47
N ALA A 125 10.38 31.88 1.73
CA ALA A 125 11.18 31.43 2.86
C ALA A 125 11.54 29.94 2.75
N ALA A 126 10.58 29.10 2.34
CA ALA A 126 10.81 27.68 2.12
C ALA A 126 11.84 27.42 0.99
N ALA A 127 11.76 28.17 -0.11
CA ALA A 127 12.71 28.04 -1.23
C ALA A 127 14.14 28.53 -0.88
N SER A 128 14.27 29.46 0.07
CA SER A 128 15.57 30.00 0.50
C SER A 128 16.12 29.37 1.77
N GLY A 129 15.40 28.41 2.38
CA GLY A 129 15.80 27.77 3.64
C GLY A 129 15.73 28.68 4.86
N GLY A 130 14.96 29.78 4.79
CA GLY A 130 14.82 30.75 5.88
C GLY A 130 13.87 30.24 6.97
N ALA A 131 14.36 30.17 8.21
CA ALA A 131 13.57 29.74 9.38
C ALA A 131 12.67 30.85 9.99
N THR A 132 12.75 32.10 9.49
CA THR A 132 11.97 33.24 10.00
C THR A 132 11.41 34.10 8.85
N VAL A 133 10.18 34.61 9.03
CA VAL A 133 9.52 35.53 8.09
C VAL A 133 9.26 36.85 8.82
N VAL A 134 9.89 37.94 8.37
CA VAL A 134 9.70 39.29 8.92
C VAL A 134 8.40 39.86 8.36
N ARG A 135 7.53 40.39 9.25
CA ARG A 135 6.37 41.18 8.83
C ARG A 135 6.83 42.61 8.58
N GLY A 136 6.60 43.11 7.35
CA GLY A 136 6.79 44.50 6.96
C GLY A 136 5.46 45.24 6.97
#